data_AF-A0AAD3M6M5-F1
#
_entry.id   AF-A0AAD3M6M5-F1
#
_cell.length_a   1.000
_cell.length_b   1.000
_cell.length_c   1.000
_cell.angle_alpha   90.00
_cell.angle_beta   90.00
_cell.angle_gamma   90.00
#
_symmetry.space_group_name_H-M   'P 1'
#
loop_
_entity.id
_entity.type
_entity.pdbx_description
1 polymer ?
#
loop_
_entity_poly.entity_id
_entity_poly.type
_entity_poly.pdbx_seq_one_letter_code
_entity_poly.pdbx_strand_id
1 'polypeptide(L)'
;MVVLSHDKCVPIAEWLSVRKDGIINEQISSVQCDTKFRYSPNEKYVDVKSGAALKGGSCSVVESGWSGVSSVGRRCVFTLSEVEETEGGMTAFSVLVQQQSDKKGNVYRSMELQVYDMEIEMETGVVWEVKVDDIRVFLPVSLADGKVRVHQNGINIIIETDFDLKLTYDTVSGVFLQIPSTYNSLPRGLCGNYNGKAPSADEKPEDIAAAWVVKQNNTTCETGCGSSPCPKPDEQKEDKAKKDCDIIKDQSGPFAGCHSTVNPTIDYKACVREMSSGEGDKRILCRHIQNYVTACQLAGANIREWRKDNFCPVTCPAGSHYELCTSTCTSTCFSLEQTGACPVCQEGCECDEGLMSDGVQCVPVEKCGCVVDGQYYK
;
A
#
# COMPACT_ATOMS: atom_id res chain seq x y z
N MET A 1 -8.42 21.33 -6.51
CA MET A 1 -8.11 22.15 -5.33
C MET A 1 -6.73 21.73 -4.87
N VAL A 2 -5.68 22.46 -5.27
CA VAL A 2 -4.30 22.14 -4.92
C VAL A 2 -3.97 22.85 -3.62
N VAL A 3 -3.54 22.12 -2.60
CA VAL A 3 -3.08 22.68 -1.32
C VAL A 3 -1.61 22.29 -1.18
N LEU A 4 -0.75 23.29 -0.96
CA LEU A 4 0.71 23.16 -0.93
C LEU A 4 1.21 22.32 0.26
N SER A 5 2.32 21.61 0.07
CA SER A 5 3.05 20.89 1.12
C SER A 5 3.66 21.85 2.15
N HIS A 6 3.99 21.30 3.32
CA HIS A 6 4.57 21.96 4.49
C HIS A 6 5.91 22.70 4.27
N ASP A 7 6.55 22.59 3.10
CA ASP A 7 7.94 23.02 2.92
C ASP A 7 8.12 24.53 2.67
N LYS A 8 7.05 25.33 2.67
CA LYS A 8 7.10 26.75 2.22
C LYS A 8 6.49 27.78 3.16
N CYS A 9 6.05 27.40 4.36
CA CYS A 9 5.62 28.35 5.37
C CYS A 9 6.15 27.98 6.77
N VAL A 10 6.69 28.97 7.50
CA VAL A 10 7.32 28.77 8.81
C VAL A 10 6.34 29.17 9.93
N PRO A 11 6.16 28.36 10.99
CA PRO A 11 5.39 28.75 12.17
C PRO A 11 6.12 29.81 12.99
N ILE A 12 5.42 30.86 13.43
CA ILE A 12 5.94 31.82 14.41
C ILE A 12 5.39 31.43 15.79
N ALA A 13 6.26 31.09 16.73
CA ALA A 13 5.90 30.83 18.12
C ALA A 13 5.94 32.14 18.94
N GLU A 14 4.80 32.57 19.50
CA GLU A 14 4.73 33.71 20.42
C GLU A 14 4.31 33.26 21.83
N TRP A 15 5.25 33.38 22.77
CA TRP A 15 5.18 33.36 24.25
C TRP A 15 4.74 32.08 24.99
N LEU A 16 5.71 31.48 25.70
CA LEU A 16 5.57 30.41 26.70
C LEU A 16 4.88 30.92 27.98
N SER A 17 3.74 30.34 28.35
CA SER A 17 3.17 30.47 29.69
C SER A 17 3.28 29.14 30.44
N VAL A 18 4.19 29.09 31.41
CA VAL A 18 4.40 27.93 32.30
C VAL A 18 3.30 27.91 33.37
N ARG A 19 2.42 26.90 33.34
CA ARG A 19 1.58 26.58 34.50
C ARG A 19 2.40 25.80 35.54
N LYS A 20 2.09 26.01 36.83
CA LYS A 20 2.79 25.42 38.00
C LYS A 20 2.77 23.88 38.06
N ASP A 21 2.13 23.20 37.11
CA ASP A 21 1.93 21.75 37.11
C ASP A 21 2.72 21.03 36.00
N GLY A 22 3.65 21.72 35.32
CA GLY A 22 4.67 21.09 34.46
C GLY A 22 4.21 20.57 33.10
N ILE A 23 2.98 20.83 32.65
CA ILE A 23 2.50 20.46 31.32
C ILE A 23 2.71 21.62 30.34
N ILE A 24 3.53 21.39 29.31
CA ILE A 24 3.73 22.31 28.17
C ILE A 24 2.66 21.98 27.13
N ASN A 25 1.75 22.92 26.86
CA ASN A 25 0.89 22.89 25.67
C ASN A 25 1.38 23.98 24.71
N GLU A 26 1.96 23.56 23.59
CA GLU A 26 2.38 24.46 22.52
C GLU A 26 1.16 24.72 21.61
N GLN A 27 0.67 25.97 21.57
CA GLN A 27 -0.33 26.40 20.59
C GLN A 27 0.37 27.24 19.52
N ILE A 28 0.50 26.68 18.32
CA ILE A 28 0.97 27.39 17.13
C ILE A 28 -0.18 28.27 16.63
N SER A 29 -0.04 29.59 16.73
CA SER A 29 -1.13 30.54 16.50
C SER A 29 -1.09 31.28 15.14
N SER A 30 0.02 31.24 14.39
CA SER A 30 0.05 31.75 13.02
C SER A 30 1.23 31.25 12.17
N VAL A 31 1.00 31.19 10.86
CA VAL A 31 1.95 30.80 9.81
C VAL A 31 2.12 32.00 8.86
N GLN A 32 3.35 32.47 8.61
CA GLN A 32 3.62 33.48 7.58
C GLN A 32 4.26 32.83 6.35
N CYS A 33 3.70 33.08 5.16
CA CYS A 33 4.24 32.63 3.88
C CYS A 33 4.84 33.83 3.11
N ASP A 34 5.83 33.57 2.24
CA ASP A 34 6.53 34.62 1.48
C ASP A 34 5.57 35.39 0.55
N THR A 35 5.50 36.70 0.72
CA THR A 35 4.58 37.62 0.01
C THR A 35 4.98 37.91 -1.44
N LYS A 36 6.12 37.41 -1.92
CA LYS A 36 6.60 37.64 -3.29
C LYS A 36 6.16 36.57 -4.29
N PHE A 37 5.49 35.50 -3.86
CA PHE A 37 5.05 34.43 -4.76
C PHE A 37 3.80 34.83 -5.57
N ARG A 38 3.83 34.62 -6.90
CA ARG A 38 2.69 34.85 -7.80
C ARG A 38 2.08 33.50 -8.21
N TYR A 39 0.77 33.37 -8.00
CA TYR A 39 -0.03 32.17 -8.27
C TYR A 39 -0.20 31.87 -9.76
N SER A 40 -0.40 30.59 -10.09
CA SER A 40 -0.90 30.17 -11.41
C SER A 40 -2.41 30.45 -11.55
N PRO A 41 -2.98 30.56 -12.77
CA PRO A 41 -4.38 30.95 -12.98
C PRO A 41 -5.44 30.08 -12.31
N ASN A 42 -5.08 28.87 -11.87
CA ASN A 42 -5.99 27.86 -11.32
C ASN A 42 -5.82 27.62 -9.80
N GLU A 43 -5.05 28.46 -9.10
CA GLU A 43 -4.81 28.34 -7.65
C GLU A 43 -5.67 29.34 -6.83
N LYS A 44 -6.26 28.88 -5.72
CA LYS A 44 -6.94 29.74 -4.73
C LYS A 44 -6.44 29.42 -3.32
N TYR A 45 -6.08 30.45 -2.57
CA TYR A 45 -5.70 30.36 -1.15
C TYR A 45 -6.90 29.98 -0.28
N VAL A 46 -6.74 29.01 0.62
CA VAL A 46 -7.72 28.66 1.66
C VAL A 46 -7.02 28.65 3.01
N ASP A 47 -7.46 29.52 3.91
CA ASP A 47 -6.91 29.68 5.26
C ASP A 47 -7.35 28.51 6.16
N VAL A 48 -6.48 27.52 6.38
CA VAL A 48 -6.79 26.37 7.25
C VAL A 48 -6.45 26.73 8.69
N LYS A 49 -7.39 27.37 9.39
CA LYS A 49 -7.34 27.44 10.85
C LYS A 49 -7.60 26.04 11.40
N SER A 50 -6.65 25.52 12.17
CA SER A 50 -6.53 24.17 12.76
C SER A 50 -5.84 23.15 11.85
N GLY A 51 -4.68 22.64 12.30
CA GLY A 51 -3.82 21.70 11.60
C GLY A 51 -4.46 20.33 11.34
N ALA A 52 -5.38 20.28 10.38
CA ALA A 52 -5.85 19.04 9.79
C ALA A 52 -4.87 18.61 8.70
N ALA A 53 -4.13 17.52 8.94
CA ALA A 53 -3.46 16.79 7.87
C ALA A 53 -4.51 16.47 6.80
N LEU A 54 -4.22 16.79 5.53
CA LEU A 54 -5.04 16.39 4.40
C LEU A 54 -5.01 14.86 4.32
N LYS A 55 -6.03 14.20 4.87
CA LYS A 55 -6.15 12.74 4.85
C LYS A 55 -6.64 12.31 3.46
N GLY A 56 -5.72 11.80 2.63
CA GLY A 56 -6.06 10.96 1.48
C GLY A 56 -6.80 9.69 1.93
N GLY A 57 -7.53 9.07 1.00
CA GLY A 57 -8.27 7.84 1.26
C GLY A 57 -7.35 6.67 1.04
N SER A 58 -7.26 5.75 2.00
CA SER A 58 -6.59 4.48 1.78
C SER A 58 -7.64 3.38 1.65
N CYS A 59 -7.59 2.67 0.53
CA CYS A 59 -8.29 1.42 0.34
C CYS A 59 -7.25 0.31 0.29
N SER A 60 -7.44 -0.75 1.06
CA SER A 60 -6.49 -1.85 1.08
C SER A 60 -7.20 -3.18 0.93
N VAL A 61 -6.63 -4.04 0.09
CA VAL A 61 -7.08 -5.44 -0.07
C VAL A 61 -6.15 -6.31 0.76
N VAL A 62 -6.23 -6.12 2.07
CA VAL A 62 -5.43 -6.85 3.05
C VAL A 62 -6.11 -8.15 3.46
N GLU A 63 -7.44 -8.17 3.31
CA GLU A 63 -8.31 -9.27 3.74
C GLU A 63 -9.27 -9.71 2.65
N SER A 64 -9.76 -10.93 2.88
CA SER A 64 -11.05 -11.46 2.49
C SER A 64 -12.23 -10.77 3.19
N GLY A 65 -12.35 -9.43 3.12
CA GLY A 65 -13.68 -8.79 3.17
C GLY A 65 -14.65 -9.48 2.18
N TRP A 66 -14.05 -10.08 1.16
CA TRP A 66 -14.43 -11.14 0.23
C TRP A 66 -14.63 -12.52 0.85
N SER A 67 -15.26 -12.59 2.02
CA SER A 67 -15.42 -13.81 2.82
C SER A 67 -16.17 -14.95 2.13
N GLY A 68 -16.58 -14.76 0.89
CA GLY A 68 -17.15 -15.79 0.06
C GLY A 68 -16.36 -16.13 -1.21
N VAL A 69 -15.49 -15.28 -1.79
CA VAL A 69 -15.00 -15.53 -3.16
C VAL A 69 -13.92 -16.63 -3.20
N SER A 70 -14.37 -17.88 -3.23
CA SER A 70 -13.54 -19.05 -3.46
C SER A 70 -13.54 -19.36 -4.96
N SER A 71 -12.59 -18.81 -5.69
CA SER A 71 -12.32 -19.29 -7.04
C SER A 71 -11.29 -20.42 -6.98
N VAL A 72 -11.66 -21.54 -6.33
CA VAL A 72 -10.83 -22.74 -6.32
C VAL A 72 -10.67 -23.21 -7.77
N GLY A 73 -9.52 -22.91 -8.37
CA GLY A 73 -9.18 -23.28 -9.74
C GLY A 73 -9.67 -22.34 -10.85
N ARG A 74 -10.18 -21.13 -10.55
CA ARG A 74 -10.54 -20.12 -11.57
C ARG A 74 -9.93 -18.76 -11.25
N ARG A 75 -9.43 -18.05 -12.26
CA ARG A 75 -8.88 -16.70 -12.13
C ARG A 75 -10.05 -15.73 -12.24
N CYS A 76 -10.30 -14.94 -11.20
CA CYS A 76 -11.34 -13.91 -11.23
C CYS A 76 -10.72 -12.54 -11.13
N VAL A 77 -11.12 -11.66 -12.04
CA VAL A 77 -10.69 -10.27 -12.10
C VAL A 77 -11.81 -9.39 -11.60
N PHE A 78 -11.44 -8.48 -10.71
CA PHE A 78 -12.37 -7.51 -10.13
C PHE A 78 -11.85 -6.09 -10.31
N THR A 79 -12.76 -5.14 -10.51
CA THR A 79 -12.44 -3.72 -10.44
C THR A 79 -12.27 -3.31 -8.98
N LEU A 80 -11.04 -3.13 -8.53
CA LEU A 80 -10.74 -2.67 -7.18
C LEU A 80 -11.21 -1.23 -6.98
N SER A 81 -10.81 -0.36 -7.90
CA SER A 81 -11.26 1.04 -7.94
C SER A 81 -11.06 1.58 -9.35
N GLU A 82 -12.03 2.33 -9.85
CA GLU A 82 -11.92 3.04 -11.12
C GLU A 82 -12.57 4.42 -11.05
N VAL A 83 -12.08 5.33 -11.88
CA VAL A 83 -12.63 6.67 -12.13
C VAL A 83 -12.64 6.86 -13.65
N GLU A 84 -13.81 7.16 -14.20
CA GLU A 84 -13.95 7.47 -15.63
C GLU A 84 -13.57 8.92 -15.93
N GLU A 85 -13.14 9.14 -17.17
CA GLU A 85 -12.88 10.48 -17.68
C GLU A 85 -14.18 11.30 -17.72
N THR A 86 -14.10 12.55 -17.26
CA THR A 86 -15.19 13.52 -17.36
C THR A 86 -14.66 14.80 -18.00
N GLU A 87 -15.51 15.50 -18.77
CA GLU A 87 -15.09 16.69 -19.52
C GLU A 87 -14.64 17.80 -18.55
N GLY A 88 -13.34 18.13 -18.58
CA GLY A 88 -12.70 19.06 -17.63
C GLY A 88 -12.45 18.48 -16.22
N GLY A 89 -12.51 17.16 -16.08
CA GLY A 89 -12.45 16.41 -14.82
C GLY A 89 -11.07 15.94 -14.40
N MET A 90 -11.06 15.02 -13.42
CA MET A 90 -9.86 14.39 -12.89
C MET A 90 -9.30 13.33 -13.86
N THR A 91 -8.02 12.98 -13.71
CA THR A 91 -7.38 11.92 -14.49
C THR A 91 -8.10 10.58 -14.26
N ALA A 92 -8.49 9.92 -15.35
CA ALA A 92 -9.09 8.59 -15.30
C ALA A 92 -8.06 7.53 -14.92
N PHE A 93 -8.50 6.53 -14.16
CA PHE A 93 -7.69 5.34 -13.86
C PHE A 93 -8.59 4.13 -13.61
N SER A 94 -8.07 2.93 -13.81
CA SER A 94 -8.70 1.68 -13.37
C SER A 94 -7.68 0.78 -12.71
N VAL A 95 -7.98 0.30 -11.51
CA VAL A 95 -7.17 -0.68 -10.78
C VAL A 95 -7.93 -2.00 -10.77
N LEU A 96 -7.38 -3.01 -11.42
CA LEU A 96 -7.92 -4.36 -11.44
C LEU A 96 -7.12 -5.27 -10.52
N VAL A 97 -7.81 -6.20 -9.89
CA VAL A 97 -7.22 -7.23 -9.04
C VAL A 97 -7.66 -8.59 -9.53
N GLN A 98 -6.69 -9.43 -9.88
CA GLN A 98 -6.95 -10.83 -10.19
C GLN A 98 -6.67 -11.68 -8.96
N GLN A 99 -7.69 -12.34 -8.42
CA GLN A 99 -7.55 -13.23 -7.29
C GLN A 99 -7.54 -14.71 -7.72
N GLN A 100 -6.63 -15.47 -7.11
CA GLN A 100 -6.60 -16.93 -7.19
C GLN A 100 -6.33 -17.54 -5.81
N SER A 101 -6.76 -18.78 -5.60
CA SER A 101 -6.50 -19.50 -4.36
C SER A 101 -6.11 -20.94 -4.62
N ASP A 102 -5.16 -21.47 -3.83
CA ASP A 102 -4.77 -22.87 -3.89
C ASP A 102 -5.65 -23.75 -2.98
N LYS A 103 -5.44 -25.07 -3.05
CA LYS A 103 -6.17 -26.05 -2.21
C LYS A 103 -5.88 -25.93 -0.71
N LYS A 104 -4.83 -25.22 -0.32
CA LYS A 104 -4.42 -25.01 1.08
C LYS A 104 -4.98 -23.72 1.66
N GLY A 105 -5.71 -22.94 0.87
CA GLY A 105 -6.27 -21.66 1.27
C GLY A 105 -5.29 -20.49 1.11
N ASN A 106 -4.16 -20.67 0.43
CA ASN A 106 -3.29 -19.54 0.11
C ASN A 106 -3.95 -18.71 -0.99
N VAL A 107 -4.18 -17.44 -0.69
CA VAL A 107 -4.65 -16.44 -1.64
C VAL A 107 -3.45 -15.76 -2.29
N TYR A 108 -3.50 -15.62 -3.60
CA TYR A 108 -2.55 -14.87 -4.40
C TYR A 108 -3.30 -13.85 -5.24
N ARG A 109 -2.70 -12.67 -5.43
CA ARG A 109 -3.29 -11.62 -6.26
C ARG A 109 -2.27 -11.10 -7.24
N SER A 110 -2.69 -10.80 -8.46
CA SER A 110 -1.94 -9.93 -9.37
C SER A 110 -2.74 -8.63 -9.58
N MET A 111 -2.02 -7.57 -9.89
CA MET A 111 -2.57 -6.22 -10.01
C MET A 111 -2.36 -5.68 -11.40
N GLU A 112 -3.31 -4.87 -11.85
CA GLU A 112 -3.21 -4.12 -13.10
C GLU A 112 -3.66 -2.69 -12.84
N LEU A 113 -2.87 -1.72 -13.28
CA LEU A 113 -3.23 -0.30 -13.30
C LEU A 113 -3.33 0.15 -14.75
N GLN A 114 -4.50 0.63 -15.14
CA GLN A 114 -4.74 1.32 -16.39
C GLN A 114 -4.76 2.83 -16.13
N VAL A 115 -3.84 3.58 -16.74
CA VAL A 115 -3.73 5.04 -16.60
C VAL A 115 -2.95 5.60 -17.79
N TYR A 116 -3.31 6.80 -18.27
CA TYR A 116 -2.62 7.45 -19.40
C TYR A 116 -2.49 6.58 -20.66
N ASP A 117 -3.53 5.82 -20.99
CA ASP A 117 -3.56 4.87 -22.13
C ASP A 117 -2.50 3.76 -22.06
N MET A 118 -2.00 3.46 -20.86
CA MET A 118 -1.05 2.38 -20.60
C MET A 118 -1.62 1.34 -19.65
N GLU A 119 -1.15 0.10 -19.78
CA GLU A 119 -1.44 -1.00 -18.87
C GLU A 119 -0.16 -1.40 -18.10
N ILE A 120 -0.20 -1.34 -16.76
CA ILE A 120 0.90 -1.73 -15.88
C ILE A 120 0.47 -2.92 -15.02
N GLU A 121 1.02 -4.10 -15.28
CA GLU A 121 0.74 -5.33 -14.55
C GLU A 121 1.86 -5.66 -13.54
N MET A 122 1.45 -6.01 -12.32
CA MET A 122 2.30 -6.61 -11.28
C MET A 122 1.84 -8.05 -11.01
N GLU A 123 2.64 -9.01 -11.44
CA GLU A 123 2.34 -10.44 -11.32
C GLU A 123 2.69 -11.01 -9.95
N THR A 124 1.95 -12.02 -9.49
CA THR A 124 2.26 -12.73 -8.25
C THR A 124 3.64 -13.40 -8.32
N GLY A 125 4.48 -13.12 -7.33
CA GLY A 125 5.80 -13.73 -7.15
C GLY A 125 6.88 -13.15 -8.05
N VAL A 126 6.55 -12.18 -8.91
CA VAL A 126 7.53 -11.40 -9.67
C VAL A 126 7.93 -10.22 -8.82
N VAL A 127 9.24 -10.12 -8.55
CA VAL A 127 9.83 -9.05 -7.74
C VAL A 127 10.67 -8.16 -8.64
N TRP A 128 10.65 -6.85 -8.35
CA TRP A 128 11.52 -5.85 -8.98
C TRP A 128 11.38 -5.69 -10.49
N GLU A 129 10.26 -6.13 -11.03
CA GLU A 129 9.90 -6.05 -12.43
C GLU A 129 8.39 -5.87 -12.54
N VAL A 130 7.96 -5.12 -13.56
CA VAL A 130 6.56 -5.00 -13.95
C VAL A 130 6.44 -5.19 -15.46
N LYS A 131 5.22 -5.41 -15.92
CA LYS A 131 4.91 -5.54 -17.35
C LYS A 131 4.12 -4.31 -17.77
N VAL A 132 4.63 -3.57 -18.75
CA VAL A 132 4.03 -2.36 -19.32
C VAL A 132 3.66 -2.65 -20.76
N ASP A 133 2.37 -2.63 -21.09
CA ASP A 133 1.85 -2.95 -22.44
C ASP A 133 2.49 -4.21 -23.05
N ASP A 134 2.44 -5.32 -22.31
CA ASP A 134 3.07 -6.59 -22.68
C ASP A 134 4.61 -6.69 -22.63
N ILE A 135 5.30 -5.63 -22.26
CA ILE A 135 6.76 -5.58 -22.20
C ILE A 135 7.25 -5.57 -20.75
N ARG A 136 8.12 -6.53 -20.39
CA ARG A 136 8.75 -6.60 -19.07
C ARG A 136 9.82 -5.53 -18.92
N VAL A 137 9.77 -4.80 -17.80
CA VAL A 137 10.71 -3.74 -17.46
C VAL A 137 11.18 -3.87 -16.00
N PHE A 138 12.48 -3.74 -15.79
CA PHE A 138 13.06 -3.74 -14.46
C PHE A 138 12.80 -2.43 -13.74
N LEU A 139 12.66 -2.52 -12.42
CA LEU A 139 12.50 -1.36 -11.56
C LEU A 139 13.85 -0.75 -11.15
N PRO A 140 13.90 0.57 -10.92
CA PRO A 140 12.80 1.52 -11.10
C PRO A 140 12.64 1.94 -12.58
N VAL A 141 11.42 2.37 -12.93
CA VAL A 141 11.09 2.89 -14.26
C VAL A 141 10.19 4.12 -14.15
N SER A 142 10.47 5.11 -14.99
CA SER A 142 9.68 6.32 -15.18
C SER A 142 8.96 6.23 -16.53
N LEU A 143 7.65 6.38 -16.53
CA LEU A 143 6.78 6.21 -17.70
C LEU A 143 5.99 7.49 -17.98
N ALA A 144 5.44 7.61 -19.18
CA ALA A 144 4.63 8.76 -19.63
C ALA A 144 5.27 10.11 -19.29
N ASP A 145 6.54 10.31 -19.69
CA ASP A 145 7.32 11.52 -19.41
C ASP A 145 7.42 11.88 -17.92
N GLY A 146 7.46 10.87 -17.04
CA GLY A 146 7.60 11.05 -15.59
C GLY A 146 6.27 11.19 -14.84
N LYS A 147 5.14 11.06 -15.53
CA LYS A 147 3.82 11.06 -14.89
C LYS A 147 3.54 9.82 -14.06
N VAL A 148 4.22 8.71 -14.36
CA VAL A 148 4.10 7.46 -13.59
C VAL A 148 5.49 7.00 -13.22
N ARG A 149 5.73 6.76 -11.93
CA ARG A 149 6.96 6.17 -11.41
C ARG A 149 6.64 4.83 -10.78
N VAL A 150 7.39 3.80 -11.17
CA VAL A 150 7.32 2.49 -10.56
C VAL A 150 8.67 2.16 -9.93
N HIS A 151 8.68 1.85 -8.63
CA HIS A 151 9.92 1.61 -7.91
C HIS A 151 9.74 0.62 -6.76
N GLN A 152 10.86 0.08 -6.28
CA GLN A 152 10.91 -0.71 -5.06
C GLN A 152 10.89 0.22 -3.83
N ASN A 153 10.25 -0.22 -2.75
CA ASN A 153 10.45 0.29 -1.40
C ASN A 153 10.29 -0.84 -0.37
N GLY A 154 11.34 -1.14 0.38
CA GLY A 154 11.40 -2.33 1.20
C GLY A 154 11.12 -3.60 0.38
N ILE A 155 10.18 -4.43 0.85
CA ILE A 155 9.68 -5.62 0.16
C ILE A 155 8.58 -5.33 -0.89
N ASN A 156 8.14 -4.08 -1.05
CA ASN A 156 6.99 -3.74 -1.89
C ASN A 156 7.40 -3.12 -3.22
N ILE A 157 6.53 -3.30 -4.22
CA ILE A 157 6.52 -2.50 -5.44
C ILE A 157 5.53 -1.35 -5.23
N ILE A 158 5.95 -0.12 -5.56
CA ILE A 158 5.13 1.08 -5.48
C ILE A 158 4.98 1.68 -6.88
N ILE A 159 3.73 1.95 -7.27
CA ILE A 159 3.39 2.82 -8.41
C ILE A 159 2.90 4.15 -7.85
N GLU A 160 3.50 5.26 -8.29
CA GLU A 160 3.10 6.62 -7.97
C GLU A 160 2.79 7.39 -9.26
N THR A 161 1.72 8.20 -9.23
CA THR A 161 1.35 9.08 -10.35
C THR A 161 1.57 10.55 -10.00
N ASP A 162 1.64 11.41 -11.01
CA ASP A 162 1.72 12.87 -10.89
C ASP A 162 0.48 13.53 -10.27
N PHE A 163 -0.64 12.80 -10.17
CA PHE A 163 -1.85 13.22 -9.46
C PHE A 163 -1.99 12.58 -8.07
N ASP A 164 -0.91 12.04 -7.51
CA ASP A 164 -0.81 11.48 -6.15
C ASP A 164 -1.59 10.17 -5.90
N LEU A 165 -2.05 9.47 -6.93
CA LEU A 165 -2.49 8.07 -6.79
C LEU A 165 -1.26 7.21 -6.48
N LYS A 166 -1.36 6.39 -5.42
CA LYS A 166 -0.29 5.46 -5.03
C LYS A 166 -0.83 4.05 -4.86
N LEU A 167 -0.16 3.08 -5.46
CA LEU A 167 -0.47 1.65 -5.33
C LEU A 167 0.77 0.93 -4.77
N THR A 168 0.64 0.34 -3.58
CA THR A 168 1.66 -0.49 -2.94
C THR A 168 1.26 -1.96 -3.02
N TYR A 169 2.15 -2.82 -3.50
CA TYR A 169 1.92 -4.24 -3.67
C TYR A 169 3.06 -5.08 -3.06
N ASP A 170 2.71 -6.09 -2.26
CA ASP A 170 3.66 -6.95 -1.54
C ASP A 170 4.25 -8.09 -2.39
N THR A 171 3.97 -8.14 -3.70
CA THR A 171 4.35 -9.21 -4.64
C THR A 171 3.66 -10.57 -4.40
N VAL A 172 2.69 -10.64 -3.49
CA VAL A 172 1.99 -11.88 -3.13
C VAL A 172 0.47 -11.71 -3.20
N SER A 173 -0.09 -10.83 -2.37
CA SER A 173 -1.54 -10.65 -2.23
C SER A 173 -1.97 -9.36 -1.54
N GLY A 174 -1.11 -8.73 -0.73
CA GLY A 174 -1.38 -7.48 -0.03
C GLY A 174 -1.29 -6.28 -0.96
N VAL A 175 -2.35 -5.47 -0.96
CA VAL A 175 -2.49 -4.31 -1.85
C VAL A 175 -2.97 -3.11 -1.05
N PHE A 176 -2.32 -1.96 -1.21
CA PHE A 176 -2.72 -0.70 -0.60
C PHE A 176 -2.82 0.37 -1.69
N LEU A 177 -4.03 0.86 -1.91
CA LEU A 177 -4.37 1.92 -2.85
C LEU A 177 -4.66 3.21 -2.07
N GLN A 178 -3.83 4.23 -2.26
CA GLN A 178 -4.06 5.56 -1.71
C GLN A 178 -4.59 6.46 -2.82
N ILE A 179 -5.84 6.90 -2.65
CA ILE A 179 -6.55 7.78 -3.57
C ILE A 179 -6.50 9.22 -3.01
N PRO A 180 -6.09 10.21 -3.82
CA PRO A 180 -6.08 11.60 -3.39
C PRO A 180 -7.46 12.09 -2.99
N SER A 181 -7.54 12.92 -1.96
CA SER A 181 -8.81 13.49 -1.45
C SER A 181 -9.59 14.30 -2.49
N THR A 182 -8.93 14.77 -3.55
CA THR A 182 -9.54 15.45 -4.69
C THR A 182 -10.53 14.55 -5.46
N TYR A 183 -10.36 13.23 -5.40
CA TYR A 183 -11.27 12.25 -5.99
C TYR A 183 -12.44 11.89 -5.08
N ASN A 184 -12.72 12.64 -4.01
CA ASN A 184 -13.83 12.31 -3.10
C ASN A 184 -15.14 12.08 -3.86
N SER A 185 -15.84 10.99 -3.53
CA SER A 185 -17.13 10.61 -4.13
C SER A 185 -17.09 10.26 -5.64
N LEU A 186 -15.90 10.20 -6.27
CA LEU A 186 -15.75 9.83 -7.69
C LEU A 186 -15.45 8.35 -7.92
N PRO A 187 -14.57 7.68 -7.15
CA PRO A 187 -14.29 6.28 -7.34
C PRO A 187 -15.53 5.43 -7.33
N ARG A 188 -15.42 4.30 -8.02
CA ARG A 188 -16.34 3.19 -7.89
C ARG A 188 -15.55 1.90 -7.99
N GLY A 189 -16.13 0.80 -7.56
CA GLY A 189 -15.39 -0.43 -7.34
C GLY A 189 -15.56 -0.93 -5.91
N LEU A 190 -14.66 -1.80 -5.55
CA LEU A 190 -14.65 -2.51 -4.27
C LEU A 190 -14.14 -1.69 -3.11
N CYS A 191 -13.35 -0.67 -3.42
CA CYS A 191 -13.02 0.39 -2.49
C CYS A 191 -14.21 1.33 -2.19
N GLY A 192 -15.37 1.10 -2.81
CA GLY A 192 -16.52 1.97 -2.74
C GLY A 192 -16.27 3.30 -3.43
N ASN A 193 -16.96 4.34 -2.96
CA ASN A 193 -16.92 5.67 -3.58
C ASN A 193 -16.15 6.72 -2.78
N TYR A 194 -15.43 6.33 -1.74
CA TYR A 194 -14.61 7.23 -0.95
C TYR A 194 -15.38 8.44 -0.36
N ASN A 195 -16.66 8.26 -0.03
CA ASN A 195 -17.49 9.31 0.59
C ASN A 195 -17.39 9.38 2.13
N GLY A 196 -16.53 8.55 2.74
CA GLY A 196 -16.33 8.48 4.20
C GLY A 196 -17.43 7.72 4.96
N LYS A 197 -18.35 7.03 4.28
CA LYS A 197 -19.38 6.20 4.89
C LYS A 197 -19.04 4.72 4.74
N ALA A 198 -19.25 3.95 5.81
CA ALA A 198 -19.17 2.50 5.73
C ALA A 198 -20.33 1.94 4.87
N PRO A 199 -20.14 0.77 4.23
CA PRO A 199 -21.23 0.03 3.58
C PRO A 199 -22.38 -0.21 4.55
N SER A 200 -23.60 -0.38 4.03
CA SER A 200 -24.75 -0.73 4.87
C SER A 200 -24.51 -2.09 5.51
N ALA A 201 -24.91 -2.25 6.79
CA ALA A 201 -24.77 -3.53 7.50
C ALA A 201 -25.59 -4.67 6.87
N ASP A 202 -26.59 -4.33 6.05
CA ASP A 202 -27.46 -5.29 5.36
C ASP A 202 -26.89 -5.77 4.02
N GLU A 203 -25.85 -5.12 3.49
CA GLU A 203 -25.21 -5.53 2.23
C GLU A 203 -24.27 -6.71 2.48
N LYS A 204 -24.51 -7.82 1.78
CA LYS A 204 -23.63 -8.98 1.85
C LYS A 204 -22.35 -8.69 1.05
N PRO A 205 -21.16 -9.01 1.59
CA PRO A 205 -19.92 -8.80 0.86
C PRO A 205 -19.84 -9.53 -0.48
N GLU A 206 -20.52 -10.67 -0.61
CA GLU A 206 -20.59 -11.45 -1.86
C GLU A 206 -21.38 -10.75 -2.97
N ASP A 207 -22.41 -9.98 -2.59
CA ASP A 207 -23.25 -9.22 -3.51
C ASP A 207 -22.51 -7.96 -3.99
N ILE A 208 -21.81 -7.29 -3.06
CA ILE A 208 -20.90 -6.17 -3.40
C ILE A 208 -19.83 -6.68 -4.37
N ALA A 209 -19.19 -7.81 -4.04
CA ALA A 209 -18.18 -8.44 -4.87
C ALA A 209 -18.66 -8.77 -6.28
N ALA A 210 -19.87 -9.32 -6.41
CA ALA A 210 -20.47 -9.74 -7.68
C ALA A 210 -20.61 -8.57 -8.66
N ALA A 211 -20.94 -7.38 -8.14
CA ALA A 211 -21.17 -6.19 -8.95
C ALA A 211 -19.93 -5.69 -9.69
N TRP A 212 -18.73 -6.06 -9.24
CA TRP A 212 -17.45 -5.57 -9.77
C TRP A 212 -16.61 -6.66 -10.43
N VAL A 213 -17.22 -7.80 -10.76
CA VAL A 213 -16.60 -8.84 -11.57
C VAL A 213 -16.40 -8.33 -13.00
N VAL A 214 -15.15 -8.36 -13.48
CA VAL A 214 -14.84 -8.07 -14.89
C VAL A 214 -15.20 -9.28 -15.73
N LYS A 215 -16.04 -9.09 -16.75
CA LYS A 215 -16.46 -10.18 -17.65
C LYS A 215 -15.29 -10.60 -18.54
N GLN A 216 -14.79 -11.82 -18.34
CA GLN A 216 -13.79 -12.43 -19.21
C GLN A 216 -14.44 -13.43 -20.17
N ASN A 217 -13.97 -13.48 -21.41
CA ASN A 217 -14.40 -14.48 -22.38
C ASN A 217 -14.10 -15.89 -21.84
N ASN A 218 -15.11 -16.76 -21.80
CA ASN A 218 -15.04 -18.16 -21.34
C ASN A 218 -14.81 -18.40 -19.82
N THR A 219 -14.86 -17.39 -18.95
CA THR A 219 -14.74 -17.60 -17.49
C THR A 219 -15.97 -17.08 -16.75
N THR A 220 -16.73 -17.98 -16.11
CA THR A 220 -17.75 -17.60 -15.13
C THR A 220 -17.11 -17.48 -13.76
N CYS A 221 -17.13 -16.27 -13.21
CA CYS A 221 -16.71 -15.97 -11.85
C CYS A 221 -17.90 -16.02 -10.92
N GLU A 222 -17.85 -16.95 -9.96
CA GLU A 222 -18.78 -17.01 -8.85
C GLU A 222 -18.14 -16.28 -7.67
N THR A 223 -18.82 -15.25 -7.18
CA THR A 223 -18.52 -14.67 -5.88
C THR A 223 -19.28 -15.46 -4.82
N GLY A 224 -18.74 -15.57 -3.61
CA GLY A 224 -19.28 -16.54 -2.68
C GLY A 224 -18.73 -17.95 -2.92
N CYS A 225 -19.06 -18.86 -2.01
CA CYS A 225 -18.61 -20.24 -2.11
C CYS A 225 -19.47 -21.06 -3.08
N GLY A 226 -20.11 -20.36 -4.02
CA GLY A 226 -21.10 -20.88 -4.95
C GLY A 226 -22.18 -21.67 -4.23
N SER A 227 -22.46 -22.87 -4.74
CA SER A 227 -23.36 -23.85 -4.12
C SER A 227 -22.74 -24.65 -2.96
N SER A 228 -21.44 -24.50 -2.69
CA SER A 228 -20.77 -25.16 -1.56
C SER A 228 -20.81 -24.28 -0.31
N PRO A 229 -20.94 -24.87 0.89
CA PRO A 229 -20.78 -24.10 2.12
C PRO A 229 -19.38 -23.49 2.17
N CYS A 230 -19.29 -22.21 2.53
CA CYS A 230 -17.99 -21.62 2.78
C CYS A 230 -17.23 -22.38 3.86
N PRO A 231 -15.89 -22.51 3.72
CA PRO A 231 -15.07 -23.06 4.78
C PRO A 231 -15.40 -22.33 6.08
N LYS A 232 -15.95 -23.08 7.04
CA LYS A 232 -16.15 -22.56 8.38
C LYS A 232 -14.82 -22.62 9.12
N PRO A 233 -14.55 -21.65 10.01
CA PRO A 233 -13.50 -21.81 11.00
C PRO A 233 -13.60 -23.18 11.64
N ASP A 234 -12.50 -23.94 11.63
CA ASP A 234 -12.37 -25.14 12.43
C ASP A 234 -12.30 -24.71 13.89
N GLU A 235 -13.37 -24.94 14.64
CA GLU A 235 -13.48 -24.57 16.06
C GLU A 235 -12.29 -25.12 16.88
N GLN A 236 -11.72 -26.27 16.49
CA GLN A 236 -10.56 -26.85 17.17
C GLN A 236 -9.26 -26.07 16.92
N LYS A 237 -9.19 -25.31 15.82
CA LYS A 237 -8.03 -24.47 15.46
C LYS A 237 -8.20 -23.02 15.90
N GLU A 238 -9.42 -22.60 16.24
CA GLU A 238 -9.74 -21.20 16.52
C GLU A 238 -8.92 -20.63 17.69
N ASP A 239 -8.79 -21.36 18.80
CA ASP A 239 -8.04 -20.88 19.97
C ASP A 239 -6.54 -20.71 19.67
N LYS A 240 -5.98 -21.63 18.88
CA LYS A 240 -4.60 -21.52 18.41
C LYS A 240 -4.44 -20.32 17.46
N ALA A 241 -5.37 -20.16 16.52
CA ALA A 241 -5.38 -19.04 15.57
C ALA A 241 -5.47 -17.69 16.29
N LYS A 242 -6.35 -17.56 17.30
CA LYS A 242 -6.44 -16.38 18.16
C LYS A 242 -5.09 -16.05 18.79
N LYS A 243 -4.47 -17.04 19.43
CA LYS A 243 -3.18 -16.88 20.10
C LYS A 243 -2.06 -16.49 19.13
N ASP A 244 -1.99 -17.13 17.97
CA ASP A 244 -0.96 -16.87 16.96
C ASP A 244 -1.13 -15.45 16.36
N CYS A 245 -2.36 -15.00 16.12
CA CYS A 245 -2.68 -13.68 15.58
C CYS A 245 -2.66 -12.55 16.61
N ASP A 246 -2.62 -12.83 17.92
CA ASP A 246 -2.74 -11.82 18.99
C ASP A 246 -1.65 -10.74 18.91
N ILE A 247 -0.48 -11.04 18.32
CA ILE A 247 0.59 -10.08 18.08
C ILE A 247 0.12 -8.80 17.35
N ILE A 248 -0.89 -8.91 16.47
CA ILE A 248 -1.44 -7.79 15.69
C ILE A 248 -2.09 -6.75 16.62
N LYS A 249 -2.83 -7.21 17.64
CA LYS A 249 -3.62 -6.35 18.55
C LYS A 249 -3.02 -6.18 19.94
N ASP A 250 -1.88 -6.81 20.22
CA ASP A 250 -1.21 -6.73 21.52
C ASP A 250 -0.82 -5.29 21.87
N GLN A 251 -1.46 -4.75 22.91
CA GLN A 251 -1.27 -3.37 23.37
C GLN A 251 0.14 -3.08 23.91
N SER A 252 0.90 -4.11 24.25
CA SER A 252 2.31 -4.01 24.66
C SER A 252 3.26 -4.60 23.60
N GLY A 253 2.71 -5.04 22.48
CA GLY A 253 3.41 -5.70 21.38
C GLY A 253 4.15 -4.74 20.44
N PRO A 254 4.82 -5.27 19.41
CA PRO A 254 5.66 -4.49 18.50
C PRO A 254 4.90 -3.39 17.75
N PHE A 255 3.58 -3.54 17.60
CA PHE A 255 2.73 -2.62 16.84
C PHE A 255 1.91 -1.66 17.71
N ALA A 256 2.13 -1.64 19.03
CA ALA A 256 1.35 -0.79 19.96
C ALA A 256 1.36 0.70 19.58
N GLY A 257 2.49 1.21 19.06
CA GLY A 257 2.61 2.60 18.58
C GLY A 257 1.74 2.94 17.36
N CYS A 258 1.25 1.93 16.65
CA CYS A 258 0.43 2.06 15.46
C CYS A 258 -1.08 2.01 15.74
N HIS A 259 -1.50 1.36 16.83
CA HIS A 259 -2.92 1.05 17.11
C HIS A 259 -3.85 2.28 17.17
N SER A 260 -3.30 3.45 17.50
CA SER A 260 -4.02 4.73 17.51
C SER A 260 -4.30 5.28 16.10
N THR A 261 -3.50 4.87 15.11
CA THR A 261 -3.55 5.36 13.74
C THR A 261 -4.18 4.34 12.80
N VAL A 262 -3.87 3.05 12.99
CA VAL A 262 -4.46 1.92 12.28
C VAL A 262 -5.11 0.99 13.30
N ASN A 263 -6.41 0.72 13.15
CA ASN A 263 -7.14 -0.11 14.10
C ASN A 263 -6.85 -1.60 13.83
N PRO A 264 -6.26 -2.37 14.78
CA PRO A 264 -5.87 -3.76 14.57
C PRO A 264 -7.04 -4.74 14.48
N THR A 265 -8.26 -4.31 14.80
CA THR A 265 -9.40 -5.21 14.98
C THR A 265 -9.81 -5.93 13.71
N ILE A 266 -9.71 -5.26 12.56
CA ILE A 266 -10.05 -5.84 11.26
C ILE A 266 -9.00 -6.91 10.95
N ASP A 267 -7.74 -6.51 10.80
CA ASP A 267 -6.61 -7.41 10.47
C ASP A 267 -6.48 -8.62 11.41
N TYR A 268 -6.69 -8.42 12.72
CA TYR A 268 -6.72 -9.53 13.68
C TYR A 268 -7.82 -10.53 13.36
N LYS A 269 -9.03 -10.07 13.04
CA LYS A 269 -10.17 -10.94 12.78
C LYS A 269 -9.98 -11.75 11.50
N ALA A 270 -9.46 -11.19 10.39
CA ALA A 270 -9.20 -12.06 9.23
C ALA A 270 -8.01 -12.98 9.46
N CYS A 271 -6.98 -12.56 10.19
CA CYS A 271 -5.90 -13.46 10.55
C CYS A 271 -6.46 -14.70 11.25
N VAL A 272 -7.30 -14.53 12.28
CA VAL A 272 -7.93 -15.65 13.00
C VAL A 272 -8.80 -16.49 12.08
N ARG A 273 -9.61 -15.85 11.23
CA ARG A 273 -10.51 -16.54 10.29
C ARG A 273 -9.77 -17.40 9.27
N GLU A 274 -8.71 -16.88 8.65
CA GLU A 274 -7.94 -17.64 7.65
C GLU A 274 -7.08 -18.72 8.29
N MET A 275 -6.47 -18.44 9.45
CA MET A 275 -5.70 -19.42 10.21
C MET A 275 -6.57 -20.59 10.72
N SER A 276 -7.84 -20.35 11.02
CA SER A 276 -8.79 -21.39 11.47
C SER A 276 -9.46 -22.14 10.32
N SER A 277 -9.53 -21.58 9.11
CA SER A 277 -10.17 -22.21 7.95
C SER A 277 -9.19 -23.03 7.09
N GLY A 278 -7.89 -22.71 7.15
CA GLY A 278 -6.83 -23.43 6.43
C GLY A 278 -6.14 -24.52 7.24
N GLU A 279 -4.97 -24.96 6.79
CA GLU A 279 -4.09 -25.87 7.54
C GLU A 279 -3.35 -25.18 8.71
N GLY A 280 -3.66 -23.92 9.01
CA GLY A 280 -2.95 -23.14 10.05
C GLY A 280 -1.49 -22.90 9.67
N ASP A 281 -1.23 -22.60 8.40
CA ASP A 281 0.12 -22.41 7.84
C ASP A 281 0.76 -21.12 8.36
N LYS A 282 2.02 -21.20 8.82
CA LYS A 282 2.82 -20.03 9.19
C LYS A 282 2.86 -18.97 8.08
N ARG A 283 2.76 -19.37 6.81
CA ARG A 283 2.69 -18.43 5.67
C ARG A 283 1.49 -17.48 5.75
N ILE A 284 0.32 -17.99 6.14
CA ILE A 284 -0.90 -17.20 6.30
C ILE A 284 -0.69 -16.19 7.44
N LEU A 285 -0.21 -16.67 8.60
CA LEU A 285 0.09 -15.81 9.76
C LEU A 285 1.08 -14.69 9.40
N CYS A 286 2.24 -15.05 8.83
CA CYS A 286 3.29 -14.09 8.51
C CYS A 286 2.84 -13.06 7.48
N ARG A 287 2.00 -13.44 6.53
CA ARG A 287 1.38 -12.51 5.58
C ARG A 287 0.49 -11.50 6.29
N HIS A 288 -0.42 -11.94 7.15
CA HIS A 288 -1.32 -11.03 7.88
C HIS A 288 -0.55 -10.05 8.76
N ILE A 289 0.52 -10.53 9.42
CA ILE A 289 1.38 -9.64 10.22
C ILE A 289 2.13 -8.64 9.33
N GLN A 290 2.75 -9.09 8.24
CA GLN A 290 3.46 -8.21 7.30
C GLN A 290 2.55 -7.13 6.72
N ASN A 291 1.34 -7.53 6.36
CA ASN A 291 0.33 -6.62 5.84
C ASN A 291 -0.03 -5.51 6.85
N TYR A 292 -0.23 -5.87 8.12
CA TYR A 292 -0.48 -4.90 9.18
C TYR A 292 0.73 -3.98 9.40
N VAL A 293 1.95 -4.53 9.30
CA VAL A 293 3.19 -3.74 9.32
C VAL A 293 3.24 -2.73 8.18
N THR A 294 2.94 -3.15 6.95
CA THR A 294 2.87 -2.25 5.79
C THR A 294 1.84 -1.15 6.01
N ALA A 295 0.65 -1.47 6.54
CA ALA A 295 -0.37 -0.48 6.88
C ALA A 295 0.14 0.55 7.91
N CYS A 296 0.83 0.09 8.95
CA CYS A 296 1.42 0.95 9.97
C CYS A 296 2.50 1.87 9.40
N GLN A 297 3.40 1.34 8.58
CA GLN A 297 4.48 2.11 7.95
C GLN A 297 3.92 3.15 6.96
N LEU A 298 2.94 2.78 6.14
CA LEU A 298 2.25 3.72 5.25
C LEU A 298 1.53 4.84 6.01
N ALA A 299 1.08 4.56 7.24
CA ALA A 299 0.48 5.55 8.12
C ALA A 299 1.50 6.41 8.89
N GLY A 300 2.81 6.19 8.68
CA GLY A 300 3.89 6.89 9.37
C GLY A 300 4.02 6.51 10.86
N ALA A 301 3.44 5.38 11.27
CA ALA A 301 3.52 4.94 12.66
C ALA A 301 4.83 4.21 12.95
N ASN A 302 5.37 4.44 14.15
CA ASN A 302 6.53 3.70 14.63
C ASN A 302 6.12 2.28 15.04
N ILE A 303 6.87 1.30 14.56
CA ILE A 303 6.75 -0.10 14.93
C ILE A 303 8.10 -0.61 15.46
N ARG A 304 8.07 -1.69 16.25
CA ARG A 304 9.28 -2.36 16.75
C ARG A 304 9.50 -3.67 16.01
N GLU A 305 10.70 -4.21 16.15
CA GLU A 305 11.07 -5.52 15.59
C GLU A 305 10.06 -6.61 15.99
N TRP A 306 9.61 -7.36 14.99
CA TRP A 306 8.58 -8.40 15.15
C TRP A 306 9.01 -9.76 14.59
N ARG A 307 9.91 -9.78 13.59
CA ARG A 307 10.48 -11.00 13.01
C ARG A 307 11.57 -11.57 13.90
N LYS A 308 11.75 -12.89 13.83
CA LYS A 308 12.84 -13.64 14.48
C LYS A 308 13.25 -14.80 13.57
N ASP A 309 14.43 -15.37 13.80
CA ASP A 309 14.93 -16.54 13.04
C ASP A 309 13.92 -17.69 12.93
N ASN A 310 13.11 -17.91 13.98
CA ASN A 310 12.10 -18.96 14.04
C ASN A 310 10.65 -18.47 13.84
N PHE A 311 10.46 -17.16 13.63
CA PHE A 311 9.15 -16.50 13.52
C PHE A 311 9.15 -15.52 12.35
N CYS A 312 8.57 -15.96 11.24
CA CYS A 312 8.49 -15.18 10.00
C CYS A 312 9.87 -14.61 9.60
N PRO A 313 10.90 -15.44 9.37
CA PRO A 313 12.19 -14.94 8.91
C PRO A 313 12.08 -14.35 7.49
N VAL A 314 12.92 -13.37 7.19
CA VAL A 314 13.15 -12.83 5.84
C VAL A 314 14.54 -13.25 5.41
N THR A 315 14.69 -13.60 4.13
CA THR A 315 15.98 -13.91 3.53
C THR A 315 16.35 -12.78 2.58
N CYS A 316 17.50 -12.16 2.84
CA CYS A 316 18.03 -11.10 1.98
C CYS A 316 19.07 -11.65 0.98
N PRO A 317 19.19 -11.05 -0.21
CA PRO A 317 20.25 -11.36 -1.16
C PRO A 317 21.66 -11.24 -0.55
N ALA A 318 22.65 -11.83 -1.21
CA ALA A 318 24.04 -11.69 -0.79
C ALA A 318 24.48 -10.21 -0.80
N GLY A 319 25.20 -9.79 0.24
CA GLY A 319 25.61 -8.38 0.42
C GLY A 319 24.48 -7.46 0.88
N SER A 320 23.45 -8.01 1.52
CA SER A 320 22.38 -7.25 2.16
C SER A 320 21.93 -7.88 3.47
N HIS A 321 21.31 -7.08 4.32
CA HIS A 321 20.72 -7.49 5.58
C HIS A 321 19.27 -7.01 5.71
N TYR A 322 18.53 -7.64 6.61
CA TYR A 322 17.17 -7.26 6.91
C TYR A 322 17.16 -5.96 7.72
N GLU A 323 16.26 -5.05 7.35
CA GLU A 323 15.97 -3.84 8.12
C GLU A 323 14.46 -3.62 8.22
N LEU A 324 14.01 -3.15 9.39
CA LEU A 324 12.60 -2.81 9.60
C LEU A 324 12.23 -1.54 8.83
N CYS A 325 13.20 -0.68 8.51
CA CYS A 325 13.03 0.61 7.85
C CYS A 325 14.20 0.82 6.90
N THR A 326 14.07 0.31 5.67
CA THR A 326 15.14 0.35 4.66
C THR A 326 15.29 1.72 4.01
N SER A 327 16.52 2.11 3.68
CA SER A 327 16.80 3.33 2.89
C SER A 327 16.85 3.06 1.37
N THR A 328 15.75 2.56 0.78
CA THR A 328 15.73 2.12 -0.64
C THR A 328 15.82 3.22 -1.69
N CYS A 329 15.75 4.49 -1.31
CA CYS A 329 15.80 5.64 -2.21
C CYS A 329 17.21 6.21 -2.42
N THR A 330 18.16 5.93 -1.53
CA THR A 330 19.50 6.56 -1.55
C THR A 330 20.63 5.60 -1.91
N SER A 331 20.41 4.30 -1.76
CA SER A 331 21.42 3.25 -1.96
C SER A 331 21.09 2.36 -3.17
N THR A 332 20.52 2.94 -4.23
CA THR A 332 20.28 2.24 -5.51
C THR A 332 21.18 2.79 -6.61
N CYS A 333 21.52 1.96 -7.59
CA CYS A 333 22.24 2.43 -8.78
C CYS A 333 21.45 3.53 -9.51
N PHE A 334 20.12 3.46 -9.48
CA PHE A 334 19.25 4.49 -10.08
C PHE A 334 19.33 5.85 -9.36
N SER A 335 19.47 5.86 -8.03
CA SER A 335 19.55 7.11 -7.26
C SER A 335 20.84 7.91 -7.48
N LEU A 336 21.81 7.37 -8.22
CA LEU A 336 22.99 8.14 -8.65
C LEU A 336 22.64 9.19 -9.71
N GLU A 337 21.62 8.94 -10.52
CA GLU A 337 21.23 9.79 -11.65
C GLU A 337 20.01 10.68 -11.34
N GLN A 338 19.26 10.37 -10.26
CA GLN A 338 18.10 11.15 -9.83
C GLN A 338 18.14 11.48 -8.33
N THR A 339 17.85 12.74 -8.02
CA THR A 339 17.67 13.21 -6.64
C THR A 339 16.19 13.47 -6.39
N GLY A 340 15.66 12.92 -5.30
CA GLY A 340 14.27 13.06 -4.92
C GLY A 340 14.07 12.84 -3.43
N ALA A 341 12.93 13.29 -2.90
CA ALA A 341 12.56 12.98 -1.53
C ALA A 341 12.29 11.47 -1.41
N CYS A 342 12.86 10.85 -0.38
CA CYS A 342 12.62 9.45 -0.09
C CYS A 342 11.16 9.21 0.30
N PRO A 343 10.55 8.10 -0.13
CA PRO A 343 9.30 7.66 0.43
C PRO A 343 9.49 7.33 1.92
N VAL A 344 8.36 7.21 2.64
CA VAL A 344 8.40 6.64 3.99
C VAL A 344 9.04 5.25 3.91
N CYS A 345 10.04 5.00 4.74
CA CYS A 345 10.77 3.74 4.71
C CYS A 345 9.81 2.57 4.96
N GLN A 346 10.13 1.43 4.35
CA GLN A 346 9.40 0.19 4.55
C GLN A 346 10.34 -0.94 4.92
N GLU A 347 9.78 -1.96 5.57
CA GLU A 347 10.49 -3.18 5.94
C GLU A 347 11.01 -3.90 4.69
N GLY A 348 12.27 -4.36 4.72
CA GLY A 348 12.86 -5.07 3.59
C GLY A 348 14.34 -5.40 3.77
N CYS A 349 15.04 -5.53 2.65
CA CYS A 349 16.47 -5.79 2.63
C CYS A 349 17.23 -4.53 2.22
N GLU A 350 18.28 -4.22 2.96
CA GLU A 350 19.18 -3.09 2.72
C GLU A 350 20.57 -3.59 2.35
N CYS A 351 21.17 -3.00 1.31
CA CYS A 351 22.51 -3.35 0.90
C CYS A 351 23.53 -2.96 1.98
N ASP A 352 24.53 -3.82 2.16
CA ASP A 352 25.63 -3.56 3.08
C ASP A 352 26.46 -2.34 2.62
N GLU A 353 27.18 -1.72 3.56
CA GLU A 353 27.98 -0.53 3.29
C GLU A 353 28.94 -0.72 2.10
N GLY A 354 28.94 0.24 1.17
CA GLY A 354 29.75 0.21 -0.05
C GLY A 354 29.12 -0.52 -1.24
N LEU A 355 27.92 -1.10 -1.07
CA LEU A 355 27.13 -1.69 -2.14
C LEU A 355 25.88 -0.84 -2.44
N MET A 356 25.38 -0.95 -3.67
CA MET A 356 24.13 -0.34 -4.13
C MET A 356 23.24 -1.40 -4.75
N SER A 357 21.93 -1.24 -4.58
CA SER A 357 20.95 -2.11 -5.23
C SER A 357 20.87 -1.80 -6.73
N ASP A 358 21.12 -2.81 -7.57
CA ASP A 358 20.90 -2.76 -9.02
C ASP A 358 19.43 -3.09 -9.40
N GLY A 359 18.54 -3.08 -8.41
CA GLY A 359 17.15 -3.53 -8.53
C GLY A 359 16.94 -5.02 -8.29
N VAL A 360 17.98 -5.86 -8.16
CA VAL A 360 17.83 -7.30 -7.83
C VAL A 360 18.82 -7.76 -6.77
N GLN A 361 20.04 -7.24 -6.81
CA GLN A 361 21.16 -7.63 -5.97
C GLN A 361 21.97 -6.39 -5.58
N CYS A 362 22.80 -6.55 -4.55
CA CYS A 362 23.71 -5.52 -4.10
C CYS A 362 25.05 -5.65 -4.84
N VAL A 363 25.43 -4.60 -5.55
CA VAL A 363 26.65 -4.53 -6.36
C VAL A 363 27.51 -3.34 -5.96
N PRO A 364 28.84 -3.40 -6.15
CA PRO A 364 29.69 -2.22 -6.05
C PRO A 364 29.26 -1.13 -7.04
N VAL A 365 29.48 0.13 -6.68
CA VAL A 365 29.09 1.30 -7.49
C VAL A 365 29.65 1.21 -8.92
N GLU A 366 30.85 0.67 -9.10
CA GLU A 366 31.50 0.56 -10.42
C GLU A 366 30.81 -0.46 -11.35
N LYS A 367 29.90 -1.28 -10.80
CA LYS A 367 29.09 -2.24 -11.55
C LYS A 367 27.64 -1.77 -11.74
N CYS A 368 27.30 -0.57 -11.31
CA CYS A 368 26.02 0.01 -11.64
C CYS A 368 25.92 0.22 -13.15
N GLY A 369 24.78 -0.19 -13.72
CA GLY A 369 24.40 0.15 -15.09
C GLY A 369 23.99 1.62 -15.25
N CYS A 370 23.28 1.94 -16.34
CA CYS A 370 22.98 3.31 -16.74
C CYS A 370 21.47 3.60 -16.80
N VAL A 371 21.10 4.87 -16.64
CA VAL A 371 19.71 5.33 -16.82
C VAL A 371 19.58 6.00 -18.19
N VAL A 372 18.64 5.53 -19.00
CA VAL A 372 18.30 6.12 -20.30
C VAL A 372 16.81 6.37 -20.33
N ASP A 373 16.40 7.61 -20.62
CA ASP A 373 15.00 8.04 -20.70
C ASP A 373 14.14 7.61 -19.49
N GLY A 374 14.73 7.66 -18.29
CA GLY A 374 14.04 7.32 -17.04
C GLY A 374 13.93 5.81 -16.74
N GLN A 375 14.57 4.96 -17.53
CA GLN A 375 14.65 3.51 -17.31
C GLN A 375 16.08 3.09 -16.96
N TYR A 376 16.23 2.22 -15.96
CA TYR A 376 17.50 1.63 -15.58
C TYR A 376 17.85 0.39 -16.42
N TYR A 377 19.08 0.34 -16.94
CA TYR A 377 19.64 -0.76 -17.70
C TYR A 377 20.89 -1.29 -17.00
N LYS A 378 20.96 -2.59 -16.76
CA LYS A 378 22.07 -3.28 -16.09
C LYS A 378 23.30 -3.42 -16.98
#